data_AF-A0A520R3D2-F1
#
_entry.id   AF-A0A520R3D2-F1
#
_cell.length_a   1.000
_cell.length_b   1.000
_cell.length_c   1.000
_cell.angle_alpha   90.00
_cell.angle_beta   90.00
_cell.angle_gamma   90.00
#
_symmetry.space_group_name_H-M   'P 1'
#
loop_
_entity.id
_entity.type
_entity.pdbx_description
1 polymer ?
#
loop_
_entity_poly.entity_id
_entity_poly.type
_entity_poly.pdbx_seq_one_letter_code
_entity_poly.pdbx_strand_id
1 'polypeptide(L)'
;MVVSLRADVQPYRGVDRDPWAPLVASDGQWRLPPELDWELMLARSGEARGYFSFPTVTDLSIAKRLLAAARPEKDPELIAIYSPYLTEGLGRAPWPQEEADFLGVDVVGLGEWSLLGALQSDGAPPSVRLPSGLLNSNGLLPDATRLPDVVRHYRSAARAGHVEELAEPGQLPIEPVSVFSVR
;
A
#
# COMPACT_ATOMS: atom_id res chain seq x y z
N MET A 1 4.11 -11.60 -1.88
CA MET A 1 4.06 -10.51 -0.88
C MET A 1 5.14 -9.48 -1.20
N VAL A 2 4.86 -8.21 -0.96
CA VAL A 2 5.76 -7.08 -1.21
C VAL A 2 5.76 -6.18 0.00
N VAL A 3 6.90 -5.56 0.29
CA VAL A 3 7.05 -4.65 1.42
C VAL A 3 7.37 -3.26 0.92
N SER A 4 6.62 -2.32 1.46
CA SER A 4 6.84 -0.90 1.32
C SER A 4 7.24 -0.33 2.68
N LEU A 5 8.22 0.56 2.68
CA LEU A 5 8.37 1.48 3.80
C LEU A 5 7.17 2.42 3.82
N ARG A 6 6.73 2.84 5.00
CA ARG A 6 5.77 3.92 5.23
C ARG A 6 6.35 4.93 6.21
N ALA A 7 5.92 6.18 6.07
CA ALA A 7 6.53 7.35 6.65
C ALA A 7 5.52 8.21 7.43
N ASP A 8 4.74 7.65 8.35
CA ASP A 8 3.93 8.40 9.33
C ASP A 8 3.17 7.52 10.34
N VAL A 9 2.79 8.11 11.48
CA VAL A 9 1.98 7.49 12.57
C VAL A 9 0.46 7.62 12.31
N GLN A 10 0.03 7.91 11.07
CA GLN A 10 -1.40 8.11 10.78
C GLN A 10 -2.11 6.76 10.50
N PRO A 11 -3.46 6.69 10.62
CA PRO A 11 -4.23 5.56 10.12
C PRO A 11 -3.86 5.27 8.66
N TYR A 12 -3.84 3.99 8.27
CA TYR A 12 -3.53 3.59 6.90
C TYR A 12 -4.54 4.23 5.93
N ARG A 13 -4.07 5.09 5.02
CA ARG A 13 -4.89 5.78 4.00
C ARG A 13 -4.73 5.18 2.60
N GLY A 14 -4.35 3.91 2.53
CA GLY A 14 -3.83 3.28 1.32
C GLY A 14 -2.31 3.23 1.33
N VAL A 15 -1.74 2.53 0.35
CA VAL A 15 -0.29 2.63 0.10
C VAL A 15 -0.02 4.02 -0.44
N ASP A 16 0.33 4.93 0.46
CA ASP A 16 0.48 6.34 0.14
C ASP A 16 1.48 6.50 -1.00
N ARG A 17 1.26 7.50 -1.88
CA ARG A 17 1.98 7.63 -3.15
C ARG A 17 3.45 8.05 -3.00
N ASP A 18 3.98 8.19 -1.79
CA ASP A 18 5.41 8.44 -1.59
C ASP A 18 5.97 7.97 -0.22
N PRO A 19 5.99 6.66 0.07
CA PRO A 19 6.18 6.20 1.44
C PRO A 19 7.67 5.93 1.76
N TRP A 20 8.59 6.41 0.91
CA TRP A 20 10.05 6.35 1.12
C TRP A 20 10.69 7.74 1.32
N ALA A 21 9.92 8.83 1.40
CA ALA A 21 10.44 10.18 1.70
C ALA A 21 11.44 10.25 2.88
N PRO A 22 11.33 9.44 3.97
CA PRO A 22 12.34 9.40 5.03
C PRO A 22 13.70 8.84 4.61
N LEU A 23 13.76 8.11 3.49
CA LEU A 23 14.94 7.51 2.89
C LEU A 23 15.46 8.29 1.68
N VAL A 24 14.75 9.34 1.26
CA VAL A 24 15.05 10.12 0.07
C VAL A 24 15.15 11.58 0.47
N ALA A 25 16.37 12.02 0.78
CA ALA A 25 16.63 13.42 1.05
C ALA A 25 16.28 14.27 -0.17
N SER A 26 15.24 15.11 -0.08
CA SER A 26 15.05 16.26 -0.97
C SER A 26 15.85 17.48 -0.49
N ASP A 27 16.39 17.43 0.73
CA ASP A 27 17.10 18.50 1.40
C ASP A 27 18.40 17.95 2.04
N GLY A 28 19.52 18.27 1.40
CA GLY A 28 20.81 17.63 1.58
C GLY A 28 21.40 17.77 2.99
N GLN A 29 21.78 16.62 3.56
CA GLN A 29 23.00 16.33 4.34
C GLN A 29 23.02 14.84 4.75
N TRP A 30 21.86 14.20 4.84
CA TRP A 30 21.73 12.77 5.08
C TRP A 30 21.83 11.96 3.77
N ARG A 31 22.58 10.86 3.78
CA ARG A 31 22.72 9.90 2.67
C ARG A 31 22.64 8.48 3.19
N LEU A 32 22.04 7.59 2.39
CA LEU A 32 22.12 6.15 2.65
C LEU A 32 23.56 5.65 2.55
N PRO A 33 23.91 4.59 3.31
CA PRO A 33 25.12 3.83 3.04
C PRO A 33 25.17 3.37 1.57
N PRO A 34 26.33 3.44 0.88
CA PRO A 34 26.44 3.11 -0.54
C PRO A 34 25.88 1.74 -0.91
N GLU A 35 26.06 0.75 -0.05
CA GLU A 35 25.54 -0.61 -0.21
C GLU A 35 24.00 -0.69 -0.17
N LEU A 36 23.32 0.28 0.45
CA LEU A 36 21.86 0.39 0.50
C LEU A 36 21.31 1.30 -0.60
N ASP A 37 22.14 2.17 -1.18
CA ASP A 37 21.74 3.01 -2.31
C ASP A 37 21.43 2.16 -3.55
N TRP A 38 22.23 1.11 -3.79
CA TRP A 38 21.96 0.12 -4.83
C TRP A 38 20.64 -0.64 -4.59
N GLU A 39 20.39 -1.05 -3.35
CA GLU A 39 19.14 -1.75 -2.99
C GLU A 39 17.92 -0.85 -3.14
N LEU A 40 18.04 0.43 -2.75
CA LEU A 40 16.99 1.42 -2.97
C LEU A 40 16.76 1.65 -4.47
N MET A 41 17.82 1.71 -5.26
CA MET A 41 17.71 1.82 -6.72
C MET A 41 17.00 0.61 -7.31
N LEU A 42 17.34 -0.61 -6.90
CA LEU A 42 16.65 -1.84 -7.32
C LEU A 42 15.20 -1.87 -6.85
N ALA A 43 14.91 -1.44 -5.62
CA ALA A 43 13.54 -1.32 -5.12
C ALA A 43 12.72 -0.34 -5.98
N ARG A 44 13.36 0.72 -6.48
CA ARG A 44 12.77 1.69 -7.40
C ARG A 44 12.64 1.17 -8.82
N SER A 45 13.56 0.35 -9.32
CA SER A 45 13.59 -0.06 -10.73
C SER A 45 13.10 -1.49 -10.98
N GLY A 46 12.81 -2.24 -9.92
CA GLY A 46 12.57 -3.67 -9.97
C GLY A 46 11.29 -4.07 -10.68
N GLU A 47 11.17 -5.35 -11.03
CA GLU A 47 10.02 -5.94 -11.72
C GLU A 47 8.69 -5.68 -11.00
N ALA A 48 8.72 -5.61 -9.66
CA ALA A 48 7.57 -5.26 -8.86
C ALA A 48 7.05 -3.84 -9.19
N ARG A 49 7.90 -2.89 -9.58
CA ARG A 49 7.48 -1.53 -9.97
C ARG A 49 6.51 -1.52 -11.17
N GLY A 50 6.49 -2.57 -11.99
CA GLY A 50 5.49 -2.71 -13.05
C GLY A 50 4.08 -2.93 -12.50
N TYR A 51 3.98 -3.50 -11.30
CA TYR A 51 2.74 -3.61 -10.54
C TYR A 51 2.54 -2.36 -9.67
N PHE A 52 3.59 -1.88 -8.99
CA PHE A 52 3.54 -0.78 -8.03
C PHE A 52 4.14 0.53 -8.56
N SER A 53 3.43 1.65 -8.45
CA SER A 53 4.00 2.96 -8.80
C SER A 53 5.10 3.46 -7.83
N PHE A 54 5.33 2.74 -6.73
CA PHE A 54 6.23 3.10 -5.63
C PHE A 54 7.37 2.07 -5.44
N PRO A 55 8.48 2.46 -4.77
CA PRO A 55 9.59 1.55 -4.51
C PRO A 55 9.15 0.38 -3.63
N THR A 56 9.49 -0.84 -4.05
CA THR A 56 9.06 -2.05 -3.38
C THR A 56 10.18 -3.06 -3.26
N VAL A 57 10.25 -3.76 -2.14
CA VAL A 57 11.20 -4.86 -1.93
C VAL A 57 10.44 -6.14 -1.64
N THR A 58 10.98 -7.25 -2.11
CA THR A 58 10.43 -8.59 -1.91
C THR A 58 11.20 -9.40 -0.85
N ASP A 59 12.27 -8.81 -0.31
CA ASP A 59 13.16 -9.38 0.71
C ASP A 59 13.05 -8.57 2.01
N LEU A 60 12.75 -9.26 3.12
CA LEU A 60 12.54 -8.66 4.43
C LEU A 60 13.81 -8.13 5.05
N SER A 61 14.93 -8.82 4.85
CA SER A 61 16.22 -8.39 5.36
C SER A 61 16.61 -7.06 4.72
N ILE A 62 16.37 -6.91 3.41
CA ILE A 62 16.59 -5.65 2.71
C ILE A 62 15.66 -4.56 3.26
N ALA A 63 14.36 -4.85 3.42
CA ALA A 63 13.40 -3.92 4.00
C ALA A 63 13.81 -3.43 5.41
N LYS A 64 14.22 -4.34 6.30
CA LYS A 64 14.68 -4.04 7.66
C LYS A 64 15.95 -3.21 7.67
N ARG A 65 16.92 -3.50 6.79
CA ARG A 65 18.14 -2.70 6.64
C ARG A 65 17.83 -1.28 6.15
N LEU A 66 16.89 -1.15 5.22
CA LEU A 66 16.43 0.15 4.74
C LEU A 66 15.69 0.92 5.85
N LEU A 67 14.80 0.28 6.61
CA LEU A 67 14.15 0.89 7.77
C LEU A 67 15.17 1.38 8.81
N ALA A 68 16.15 0.55 9.17
CA ALA A 68 17.19 0.90 10.13
C ALA A 68 18.05 2.09 9.69
N ALA A 69 18.15 2.33 8.38
CA ALA A 69 18.85 3.48 7.85
C ALA A 69 17.95 4.73 7.78
N ALA A 70 16.62 4.60 7.81
CA ALA A 70 15.68 5.71 7.59
C ALA A 70 15.80 6.83 8.64
N ARG A 71 15.46 8.07 8.24
CA ARG A 71 15.49 9.23 9.15
C ARG A 71 14.52 9.02 10.33
N PRO A 72 15.02 8.99 11.59
CA PRO A 72 14.20 8.68 12.77
C PRO A 72 13.16 9.76 13.09
N GLU A 73 13.36 11.00 12.61
CA GLU A 73 12.45 12.14 12.81
C GLU A 73 11.05 11.94 12.20
N LYS A 74 10.87 10.90 11.37
CA LYS A 74 9.62 10.58 10.69
C LYS A 74 8.92 9.33 11.22
N ASP A 75 9.48 8.68 12.24
CA ASP A 75 8.99 7.42 12.84
C ASP A 75 8.53 6.41 11.77
N PRO A 76 9.45 5.99 10.88
CA PRO A 76 9.08 5.13 9.76
C PRO A 76 8.67 3.74 10.25
N GLU A 77 7.72 3.13 9.54
CA GLU A 77 7.30 1.74 9.76
C GLU A 77 7.43 0.93 8.47
N LEU A 78 7.53 -0.40 8.61
CA LEU A 78 7.47 -1.31 7.47
C LEU A 78 6.04 -1.83 7.31
N ILE A 79 5.46 -1.61 6.14
CA ILE A 79 4.17 -2.15 5.76
C ILE A 79 4.36 -3.26 4.74
N ALA A 80 3.86 -4.44 5.08
CA ALA A 80 3.81 -5.59 4.23
C ALA A 80 2.44 -5.71 3.54
N ILE A 81 2.46 -5.97 2.24
CA ILE A 81 1.27 -6.11 1.41
C ILE A 81 1.30 -7.50 0.77
N TYR A 82 0.28 -8.29 1.07
CA TYR A 82 0.02 -9.55 0.41
C TYR A 82 -1.10 -9.37 -0.62
N SER A 83 -0.75 -9.54 -1.90
CA SER A 83 -1.71 -9.74 -2.99
C SER A 83 -1.58 -11.18 -3.51
N PRO A 84 -2.70 -11.92 -3.63
CA PRO A 84 -2.72 -13.23 -4.27
C PRO A 84 -2.16 -13.18 -5.70
N TYR A 85 -2.51 -12.14 -6.47
CA TYR A 85 -2.10 -12.00 -7.86
C TYR A 85 -0.59 -11.83 -8.01
N LEU A 86 0.04 -11.06 -7.12
CA LEU A 86 1.50 -10.90 -7.10
C LEU A 86 2.21 -12.18 -6.68
N THR A 87 1.64 -12.93 -5.73
CA THR A 87 2.22 -14.20 -5.31
C THR A 87 2.19 -15.22 -6.45
N GLU A 88 1.11 -15.26 -7.22
CA GLU A 88 1.00 -16.10 -8.42
C GLU A 88 1.96 -15.62 -9.52
N GLY A 89 1.92 -14.34 -9.88
CA GLY A 89 2.72 -13.77 -10.99
C GLY A 89 4.23 -13.77 -10.74
N LEU A 90 4.68 -13.60 -9.49
CA LEU A 90 6.10 -13.58 -9.13
C LEU A 90 6.62 -14.96 -8.71
N GLY A 91 5.75 -15.98 -8.59
CA GLY A 91 6.13 -17.33 -8.16
C GLY A 91 6.80 -17.38 -6.77
N ARG A 92 6.48 -16.44 -5.88
CA ARG A 92 7.12 -16.31 -4.57
C ARG A 92 6.22 -16.78 -3.44
N ALA A 93 6.80 -17.55 -2.52
CA ALA A 93 6.14 -17.94 -1.29
C ALA A 93 5.74 -16.68 -0.47
N PRO A 94 4.57 -16.70 0.20
CA PRO A 94 4.24 -15.67 1.18
C PRO A 94 5.27 -15.65 2.31
N TRP A 95 5.51 -14.47 2.89
CA TRP A 95 6.38 -14.36 4.06
C TRP A 95 5.74 -15.00 5.30
N PRO A 96 6.55 -15.43 6.27
CA PRO A 96 6.04 -15.93 7.55
C PRO A 96 5.25 -14.84 8.28
N GLN A 97 3.98 -15.10 8.56
CA GLN A 97 3.08 -14.18 9.29
C GLN A 97 3.56 -13.90 10.72
N GLU A 98 4.43 -14.72 11.29
CA GLU A 98 4.94 -14.57 12.66
C GLU A 98 5.75 -13.28 12.88
N GLU A 99 6.27 -12.66 11.81
CA GLU A 99 7.03 -11.40 11.87
C GLU A 99 6.16 -10.16 11.59
N ALA A 100 4.84 -10.31 11.42
CA ALA A 100 3.97 -9.22 11.02
C ALA A 100 2.59 -9.24 11.70
N ASP A 101 2.13 -8.07 12.14
CA ASP A 101 0.80 -7.87 12.71
C ASP A 101 -0.20 -7.54 11.60
N PHE A 102 -1.27 -8.32 11.49
CA PHE A 102 -2.33 -8.07 10.52
C PHE A 102 -3.10 -6.78 10.87
N LEU A 103 -3.14 -5.84 9.93
CA LEU A 103 -3.80 -4.55 10.10
C LEU A 103 -5.20 -4.51 9.49
N GLY A 104 -5.47 -5.35 8.49
CA GLY A 104 -6.73 -5.40 7.75
C GLY A 104 -6.55 -5.68 6.27
N VAL A 105 -7.63 -5.50 5.52
CA VAL A 105 -7.70 -5.70 4.07
C VAL A 105 -7.94 -4.35 3.38
N ASP A 106 -7.09 -4.04 2.40
CA ASP A 106 -7.35 -2.96 1.44
C ASP A 106 -7.90 -3.55 0.14
N VAL A 107 -8.45 -2.69 -0.71
CA VAL A 107 -9.00 -3.05 -2.01
C VAL A 107 -8.24 -2.27 -3.08
N VAL A 108 -7.59 -2.99 -3.98
CA VAL A 108 -6.78 -2.39 -5.06
C VAL A 108 -7.39 -2.71 -6.42
N GLY A 109 -7.17 -1.84 -7.39
CA GLY A 109 -7.59 -2.02 -8.78
C GLY A 109 -6.61 -1.39 -9.76
N LEU A 110 -6.77 -1.67 -11.05
CA LEU A 110 -5.95 -1.05 -12.09
C LEU A 110 -6.08 0.48 -12.03
N GLY A 111 -4.96 1.19 -11.87
CA GLY A 111 -4.92 2.65 -11.76
C GLY A 111 -5.11 3.20 -10.34
N GLU A 112 -5.68 2.41 -9.41
CA GLU A 112 -5.91 2.84 -8.03
C GLU A 112 -5.46 1.81 -6.99
N TRP A 113 -4.43 2.21 -6.25
CA TRP A 113 -3.77 1.40 -5.22
C TRP A 113 -4.56 1.27 -3.92
N SER A 114 -5.58 2.10 -3.72
CA SER A 114 -6.51 1.97 -2.59
C SER A 114 -7.85 2.59 -2.95
N LEU A 115 -8.81 1.74 -3.32
CA LEU A 115 -10.20 2.17 -3.48
C LEU A 115 -10.75 2.72 -2.15
N LEU A 116 -10.28 2.19 -1.01
CA LEU A 116 -10.63 2.73 0.31
C LEU A 116 -10.08 4.14 0.50
N GLY A 117 -8.80 4.36 0.21
CA GLY A 117 -8.15 5.67 0.31
C GLY A 117 -8.82 6.73 -0.56
N ALA A 118 -9.18 6.38 -1.81
CA ALA A 118 -9.91 7.27 -2.71
C ALA A 118 -11.28 7.70 -2.12
N LEU A 119 -12.01 6.75 -1.53
CA LEU A 119 -13.32 6.98 -0.88
C LEU A 119 -13.22 7.73 0.46
N GLN A 120 -12.04 7.70 1.09
CA GLN A 120 -11.75 8.39 2.34
C GLN A 120 -11.10 9.76 2.16
N SER A 121 -10.74 10.14 0.92
CA SER A 121 -10.04 11.40 0.68
C SER A 121 -10.85 12.59 1.23
N ASP A 122 -10.15 13.57 1.80
CA ASP A 122 -10.80 14.73 2.43
C ASP A 122 -11.62 15.57 1.42
N GLY A 123 -11.34 15.43 0.12
CA GLY A 123 -12.10 16.02 -0.98
C GLY A 123 -13.39 15.27 -1.36
N ALA A 124 -13.60 14.05 -0.87
CA ALA A 124 -14.80 13.27 -1.19
C ALA A 124 -16.03 13.78 -0.40
N PRO A 125 -17.17 14.05 -1.07
CA PRO A 125 -18.38 14.50 -0.39
C PRO A 125 -18.92 13.41 0.55
N PRO A 126 -19.66 13.77 1.62
CA PRO A 126 -20.17 12.80 2.59
C PRO A 126 -21.00 11.66 1.98
N SER A 127 -21.68 11.91 0.86
CA SER A 127 -22.47 10.91 0.12
C SER A 127 -21.65 9.83 -0.58
N VAL A 128 -20.34 10.03 -0.70
CA VAL A 128 -19.38 9.10 -1.33
C VAL A 128 -18.60 8.31 -0.27
N ARG A 129 -18.52 8.82 0.95
CA ARG A 129 -17.76 8.19 2.03
C ARG A 129 -18.37 6.84 2.40
N LEU A 130 -17.50 5.90 2.76
CA LEU A 130 -17.93 4.59 3.22
C LEU A 130 -18.75 4.71 4.53
N PRO A 131 -19.73 3.81 4.75
CA PRO A 131 -20.52 3.80 5.98
C PRO A 131 -19.63 3.68 7.23
N SER A 132 -19.99 4.42 8.28
CA SER A 132 -19.34 4.31 9.59
C SER A 132 -19.46 2.87 10.10
N GLY A 133 -18.32 2.24 10.41
CA GLY A 133 -18.25 0.86 10.89
C GLY A 133 -17.94 -0.20 9.82
N LEU A 134 -17.77 0.20 8.54
CA LEU A 134 -17.23 -0.71 7.53
C LEU A 134 -15.73 -0.97 7.72
N LEU A 135 -15.02 0.00 8.28
CA LEU A 135 -13.58 0.01 8.43
C LEU A 135 -13.18 -0.10 9.91
N ASN A 136 -12.04 -0.73 10.17
CA ASN A 136 -11.43 -0.81 11.48
C ASN A 136 -10.69 0.48 11.85
N SER A 137 -10.03 0.51 13.01
CA SER A 137 -9.27 1.67 13.50
C SER A 137 -8.12 2.10 12.60
N ASN A 138 -7.64 1.19 11.73
CA ASN A 138 -6.58 1.46 10.77
C ASN A 138 -7.12 2.02 9.45
N GLY A 139 -8.43 2.18 9.29
CA GLY A 139 -9.02 2.62 8.02
C GLY A 139 -9.15 1.50 6.97
N LEU A 140 -8.96 0.24 7.38
CA LEU A 140 -8.98 -0.95 6.52
C LEU A 140 -10.26 -1.77 6.75
N LEU A 141 -10.61 -2.64 5.80
CA LEU A 141 -11.63 -3.67 6.07
C LEU A 141 -11.09 -4.69 7.08
N PRO A 142 -11.93 -5.21 8.00
CA PRO A 142 -11.51 -6.30 8.89
C PRO A 142 -11.23 -7.60 8.14
N ASP A 143 -11.93 -7.84 7.02
CA ASP A 143 -11.79 -9.00 6.16
C ASP A 143 -12.29 -8.69 4.73
N ALA A 144 -12.08 -9.63 3.80
CA ALA A 144 -12.46 -9.47 2.40
C ALA A 144 -13.97 -9.67 2.11
N THR A 145 -14.80 -10.07 3.09
CA THR A 145 -16.22 -10.36 2.85
C THR A 145 -17.02 -9.13 2.43
N ARG A 146 -16.52 -7.95 2.80
CA ARG A 146 -17.13 -6.63 2.52
C ARG A 146 -16.63 -5.99 1.22
N LEU A 147 -15.78 -6.69 0.46
CA LEU A 147 -15.29 -6.22 -0.85
C LEU A 147 -16.41 -5.78 -1.81
N PRO A 148 -17.54 -6.52 -1.97
CA PRO A 148 -18.61 -6.10 -2.85
C PRO A 148 -19.25 -4.76 -2.45
N ASP A 149 -19.29 -4.44 -1.15
CA ASP A 149 -19.81 -3.17 -0.65
C ASP A 149 -18.91 -2.01 -1.06
N VAL A 150 -17.59 -2.18 -0.95
CA VAL A 150 -16.60 -1.18 -1.37
C VAL A 150 -16.69 -0.93 -2.86
N VAL A 151 -16.70 -1.98 -3.68
CA VAL A 151 -16.81 -1.85 -5.15
C VAL A 151 -18.09 -1.14 -5.55
N ARG A 152 -19.22 -1.46 -4.89
CA ARG A 152 -20.50 -0.78 -5.15
C ARG A 152 -20.43 0.72 -4.82
N HIS A 153 -19.86 1.09 -3.67
CA HIS A 153 -19.70 2.50 -3.30
C HIS A 153 -18.75 3.22 -4.26
N TYR A 154 -17.62 2.61 -4.58
CA TYR A 154 -16.65 3.16 -5.53
C TYR A 154 -17.29 3.42 -6.90
N ARG A 155 -18.02 2.45 -7.47
CA ARG A 155 -18.74 2.64 -8.74
C ARG A 155 -19.78 3.76 -8.66
N SER A 156 -20.46 3.90 -7.53
CA SER A 156 -21.41 5.00 -7.32
C SER A 156 -20.70 6.35 -7.28
N ALA A 157 -19.55 6.42 -6.62
CA ALA A 157 -18.72 7.60 -6.53
C ALA A 157 -18.14 8.01 -7.89
N ALA A 158 -17.68 7.03 -8.68
CA ALA A 158 -17.17 7.24 -10.03
C ALA A 158 -18.25 7.81 -10.96
N ARG A 159 -19.47 7.24 -10.93
CA ARG A 159 -20.63 7.76 -11.70
C ARG A 159 -21.01 9.20 -11.34
N ALA A 160 -20.71 9.61 -10.11
CA ALA A 160 -20.92 10.97 -9.65
C ALA A 160 -19.72 11.91 -9.95
N GLY A 161 -18.66 11.40 -10.59
CA GLY A 161 -17.48 12.17 -10.98
C GLY A 161 -16.53 12.51 -9.82
N HIS A 162 -16.59 11.76 -8.72
CA HIS A 162 -15.78 12.03 -7.52
C HIS A 162 -14.47 11.24 -7.46
N VAL A 163 -14.42 10.09 -8.14
CA VAL A 163 -13.23 9.24 -8.28
C VAL A 163 -13.17 8.74 -9.73
N GLU A 164 -12.03 8.21 -10.14
CA GLU A 164 -11.86 7.65 -11.50
C GLU A 164 -12.76 6.42 -11.71
N GLU A 165 -13.16 6.16 -12.96
CA GLU A 165 -13.89 4.95 -13.28
C GLU A 165 -13.03 3.70 -13.13
N LEU A 166 -13.61 2.63 -12.60
CA LEU A 166 -12.94 1.34 -12.54
C LEU A 166 -12.81 0.77 -13.94
N ALA A 167 -11.69 0.09 -14.17
CA ALA A 167 -11.43 -0.73 -15.33
C ALA A 167 -12.62 -1.65 -15.69
N GLU A 168 -12.88 -1.78 -16.98
CA GLU A 168 -14.00 -2.57 -17.53
C GLU A 168 -13.79 -4.09 -17.31
N PRO A 169 -14.87 -4.90 -17.34
CA PRO A 169 -14.76 -6.35 -17.27
C PRO A 169 -13.79 -6.91 -18.33
N GLY A 170 -12.77 -7.67 -17.88
CA GLY A 170 -11.71 -8.23 -18.74
C GLY A 170 -10.34 -7.57 -18.57
N GLN A 171 -10.24 -6.50 -17.78
CA GLN A 171 -8.97 -5.92 -17.30
C GLN A 171 -8.54 -6.53 -15.95
N LEU A 172 -7.37 -6.15 -15.43
CA LEU A 172 -6.84 -6.65 -14.14
C LEU A 172 -7.91 -6.54 -13.03
N PRO A 173 -8.14 -7.60 -12.24
CA PRO A 173 -9.25 -7.65 -11.31
C PRO A 173 -9.07 -6.66 -10.17
N ILE A 174 -10.20 -6.16 -9.64
CA ILE A 174 -10.22 -5.56 -8.31
C ILE A 174 -9.92 -6.69 -7.33
N GLU A 175 -8.85 -6.56 -6.55
CA GLU A 175 -8.44 -7.59 -5.61
C GLU A 175 -8.36 -7.06 -4.17
N PRO A 176 -8.72 -7.89 -3.18
CA PRO A 176 -8.41 -7.61 -1.79
C PRO A 176 -6.93 -7.89 -1.54
N VAL A 177 -6.24 -6.97 -0.87
CA VAL A 177 -4.86 -7.15 -0.42
C VAL A 177 -4.81 -7.11 1.09
N SER A 178 -4.08 -8.04 1.69
CA SER A 178 -3.89 -8.06 3.13
C SER A 178 -2.72 -7.16 3.49
N VAL A 179 -2.95 -6.28 4.47
CA VAL A 179 -1.98 -5.29 4.94
C VAL A 179 -1.50 -5.69 6.33
N PHE A 180 -0.19 -5.62 6.53
CA PHE A 180 0.46 -5.98 7.77
C PHE A 180 1.47 -4.90 8.18
N SER A 181 1.62 -4.68 9.48
CA SER A 181 2.77 -3.95 10.05
C SER A 181 3.86 -4.97 10.37
N VAL A 182 5.10 -4.66 10.05
CA VAL A 182 6.25 -5.53 10.29
C VAL A 182 7.05 -5.00 11.48
N ARG A 183 7.39 -5.89 12.41
CA ARG A 183 8.22 -5.59 13.59
C ARG A 183 9.71 -5.72 13.32
#